data_AF-A0AAD8KND2-F1
#
_entry.id   AF-A0AAD8KND2-F1
#
_cell.length_a   1.000
_cell.length_b   1.000
_cell.length_c   1.000
_cell.angle_alpha   90.00
_cell.angle_beta   90.00
_cell.angle_gamma   90.00
#
_symmetry.space_group_name_H-M   'P 1'
#
loop_
_entity.id
_entity.type
_entity.pdbx_description
1 polymer ?
#
loop_
_entity_poly.entity_id
_entity_poly.type
_entity_poly.pdbx_seq_one_letter_code
_entity_poly.pdbx_strand_id
1 'polypeptide(L)'
;MGEEIVLTVDSIARILRLERDVGILALLSLTDVYEGFLEMGYEVSGKDIKEEITKTKKEDWLRFQNMDPSISGRYAEGVRRDKKTGARLSKDEIKSLQKQDEKPKEIKLEWGKGLAQKREAEARLQELELEKAKPFARTRDDDDLNNILKNAVRWGDPMAHLVKKKHSEVVLPDIGDNERMKESGFIIPQEVPKHSWLKWGLDAAPNGYGIRAAGED
;
A
#
# COMPACT_ATOMS: atom_id res chain seq x y z
N MET A 1 -7.17 79.78 28.19
CA MET A 1 -8.38 80.41 27.63
C MET A 1 -8.72 79.58 26.41
N GLY A 2 -9.53 78.52 26.49
CA GLY A 2 -10.86 78.50 27.08
C GLY A 2 -11.82 79.14 26.09
N GLU A 3 -12.39 78.37 25.16
CA GLU A 3 -13.83 78.28 24.89
C GLU A 3 -14.14 77.36 23.71
N GLU A 4 -15.21 76.59 23.90
CA GLU A 4 -15.80 75.58 23.05
C GLU A 4 -16.56 76.20 21.87
N ILE A 5 -16.64 75.49 20.73
CA ILE A 5 -17.81 75.58 19.85
C ILE A 5 -18.27 74.17 19.51
N VAL A 6 -19.37 73.82 20.15
CA VAL A 6 -20.25 72.68 19.90
C VAL A 6 -20.75 72.74 18.45
N LEU A 7 -20.34 71.79 17.61
CA LEU A 7 -21.05 71.49 16.36
C LEU A 7 -21.83 70.19 16.53
N THR A 8 -23.14 70.33 16.38
CA THR A 8 -24.15 69.33 16.68
C THR A 8 -24.06 68.11 15.76
N VAL A 9 -24.43 66.96 16.33
CA VAL A 9 -24.42 65.61 15.74
C VAL A 9 -25.17 65.50 14.39
N ASP A 10 -26.06 66.47 14.11
CA ASP A 10 -26.84 66.55 12.87
C ASP A 10 -26.01 66.98 11.64
N SER A 11 -24.87 67.65 11.81
CA SER A 11 -24.02 68.06 10.67
C SER A 11 -23.23 66.90 10.07
N ILE A 12 -22.82 65.93 10.90
CA ILE A 12 -22.08 64.74 10.45
C ILE A 12 -23.02 63.76 9.71
N ALA A 13 -24.30 63.70 10.11
CA ALA A 13 -25.28 62.82 9.52
C ALA A 13 -25.70 63.18 8.07
N ARG A 14 -25.50 64.44 7.63
CA ARG A 14 -25.75 64.86 6.24
C ARG A 14 -24.65 64.43 5.26
N ILE A 15 -23.40 64.39 5.70
CA ILE A 15 -22.27 63.96 4.84
C ILE A 15 -22.37 62.44 4.60
N LEU A 16 -22.73 61.67 5.62
CA LEU A 16 -22.86 60.20 5.52
C LEU A 16 -24.12 59.70 4.78
N ARG A 17 -24.95 60.59 4.23
CA ARG A 17 -26.17 60.23 3.49
C ARG A 17 -26.09 60.47 1.97
N LEU A 18 -25.01 61.08 1.47
CA LEU A 18 -24.76 61.27 0.03
C LEU A 18 -23.65 60.37 -0.53
N GLU A 19 -22.96 59.59 0.32
CA GLU A 19 -21.88 58.67 -0.10
C GLU A 19 -22.24 57.18 0.01
N ARG A 20 -23.52 56.84 0.21
CA ARG A 20 -23.96 55.42 0.27
C ARG A 20 -24.33 54.80 -1.07
N ASP A 21 -24.56 55.60 -2.12
CA ASP A 21 -25.02 55.05 -3.40
C ASP A 21 -23.88 54.76 -4.39
N VAL A 22 -22.67 55.28 -4.15
CA VAL A 22 -21.50 55.03 -5.00
C VAL A 22 -20.56 53.93 -4.44
N GLY A 23 -20.56 53.72 -3.13
CA GLY A 23 -19.67 52.75 -2.47
C GLY A 23 -20.14 51.28 -2.51
N ILE A 24 -21.46 51.05 -2.59
CA ILE A 24 -22.01 49.68 -2.56
C ILE A 24 -21.80 48.96 -3.92
N LEU A 25 -21.87 49.70 -5.03
CA LEU A 25 -21.62 49.13 -6.36
C LEU A 25 -20.13 48.79 -6.59
N ALA A 26 -19.21 49.59 -6.06
CA ALA A 26 -17.78 49.31 -6.17
C ALA A 26 -17.37 48.06 -5.38
N LEU A 27 -17.93 47.86 -4.18
CA LEU A 27 -17.64 46.67 -3.35
C LEU A 27 -18.26 45.38 -3.92
N LEU A 28 -19.43 45.46 -4.59
CA LEU A 28 -20.00 44.31 -5.31
C LEU A 28 -19.17 43.93 -6.54
N SER A 29 -18.70 44.89 -7.33
CA SER A 29 -17.82 44.60 -8.48
C SER A 29 -16.44 44.04 -8.08
N LEU A 30 -15.92 44.42 -6.91
CA LEU A 30 -14.65 43.90 -6.40
C LEU A 30 -14.79 42.50 -5.80
N THR A 31 -15.95 42.17 -5.24
CA THR A 31 -16.25 40.83 -4.68
C THR A 31 -16.57 39.82 -5.78
N ASP A 32 -17.29 40.20 -6.84
CA ASP A 32 -17.51 39.32 -8.01
C ASP A 32 -16.20 39.03 -8.78
N VAL A 33 -15.29 40.01 -8.87
CA VAL A 33 -13.95 39.81 -9.46
C VAL A 33 -13.03 38.97 -8.55
N TYR A 34 -13.21 39.04 -7.23
CA TYR A 34 -12.46 38.20 -6.28
C TYR A 34 -13.02 36.79 -6.13
N GLU A 35 -14.34 36.57 -6.22
CA GLU A 35 -14.94 35.23 -6.26
C GLU A 35 -14.59 34.51 -7.56
N GLY A 36 -14.61 35.20 -8.71
CA GLY A 36 -14.15 34.64 -9.98
C GLY A 36 -12.64 34.35 -10.06
N PHE A 37 -11.83 35.02 -9.23
CA PHE A 37 -10.38 34.78 -9.14
C PHE A 37 -10.03 33.66 -8.15
N LEU A 38 -10.87 33.40 -7.14
CA LEU A 38 -10.67 32.32 -6.16
C LEU A 38 -11.08 30.93 -6.65
N GLU A 39 -11.94 30.82 -7.68
CA GLU A 39 -12.29 29.55 -8.31
C GLU A 39 -11.24 29.00 -9.29
N MET A 40 -10.19 29.77 -9.61
CA MET A 40 -9.07 29.35 -10.47
C MET A 40 -7.91 28.73 -9.68
N GLY A 41 -8.19 28.19 -8.48
CA GLY A 41 -7.28 27.31 -7.77
C GLY A 41 -7.31 25.92 -8.40
N TYR A 42 -6.45 25.67 -9.39
CA TYR A 42 -6.15 24.31 -9.85
C TYR A 42 -5.51 23.55 -8.68
N GLU A 43 -6.32 22.86 -7.88
CA GLU A 43 -5.83 21.82 -6.99
C GLU A 43 -5.29 20.67 -7.86
N VAL A 44 -4.01 20.75 -8.22
CA VAL A 44 -3.34 19.66 -8.95
C VAL A 44 -3.25 18.47 -8.00
N SER A 45 -4.09 17.47 -8.22
CA SER A 45 -4.06 16.24 -7.42
C SER A 45 -2.78 15.47 -7.71
N GLY A 46 -2.26 14.73 -6.72
CA GLY A 46 -1.14 13.81 -6.95
C GLY A 46 -1.40 12.76 -8.05
N LYS A 47 -2.68 12.48 -8.34
CA LYS A 47 -3.10 11.66 -9.49
C LYS A 47 -2.83 12.37 -10.81
N ASP A 48 -3.16 13.65 -10.90
CA ASP A 48 -2.97 14.47 -12.10
C ASP A 48 -1.48 14.63 -12.41
N ILE A 49 -0.64 14.85 -11.39
CA ILE A 49 0.84 14.89 -11.53
C ILE A 49 1.36 13.55 -12.06
N LYS A 50 0.85 12.43 -11.54
CA LYS A 50 1.27 11.10 -11.99
C LYS A 50 0.87 10.87 -13.44
N GLU A 51 -0.34 11.25 -13.83
CA GLU A 51 -0.82 11.14 -15.20
C GLU A 51 -0.01 12.01 -16.15
N GLU A 52 0.27 13.25 -15.77
CA GLU A 52 1.12 14.19 -16.51
C GLU A 52 2.52 13.60 -16.73
N ILE A 53 3.20 13.12 -15.68
CA ILE A 53 4.50 12.46 -15.78
C ILE A 53 4.45 11.27 -16.73
N THR A 54 3.38 10.46 -16.70
CA THR A 54 3.25 9.32 -17.62
C THR A 54 3.04 9.76 -19.06
N LYS A 55 2.33 10.86 -19.30
CA LYS A 55 2.14 11.45 -20.63
C LYS A 55 3.46 12.00 -21.15
N THR A 56 4.18 12.81 -20.37
CA THR A 56 5.50 13.35 -20.73
C THR A 56 6.49 12.22 -21.06
N LYS A 57 6.56 11.17 -20.23
CA LYS A 57 7.43 10.01 -20.51
C LYS A 57 7.08 9.30 -21.81
N LYS A 58 5.79 9.15 -22.13
CA LYS A 58 5.35 8.54 -23.38
C LYS A 58 5.68 9.42 -24.59
N GLU A 59 5.47 10.72 -24.47
CA GLU A 59 5.79 11.70 -25.50
C GLU A 59 7.29 11.79 -25.75
N ASP A 60 8.11 11.83 -24.71
CA ASP A 60 9.57 11.80 -24.82
C ASP A 60 10.02 10.50 -25.50
N TRP A 61 9.44 9.36 -25.11
CA TRP A 61 9.72 8.09 -25.76
C TRP A 61 9.34 8.11 -27.25
N LEU A 62 8.17 8.64 -27.61
CA LEU A 62 7.76 8.79 -29.01
C LEU A 62 8.65 9.77 -29.78
N ARG A 63 9.09 10.87 -29.14
CA ARG A 63 10.07 11.82 -29.72
C ARG A 63 11.38 11.11 -30.03
N PHE A 64 11.94 10.35 -29.08
CA PHE A 64 13.14 9.54 -29.33
C PHE A 64 12.90 8.47 -30.40
N GLN A 65 11.69 7.91 -30.49
CA GLN A 65 11.35 6.94 -31.53
C GLN A 65 11.24 7.55 -32.93
N ASN A 66 10.80 8.80 -33.04
CA ASN A 66 10.61 9.51 -34.31
C ASN A 66 11.82 10.32 -34.77
N MET A 67 12.85 10.53 -33.94
CA MET A 67 14.09 11.23 -34.34
C MET A 67 14.87 10.48 -35.43
N ASP A 68 15.60 11.19 -36.28
CA ASP A 68 16.41 10.55 -37.33
C ASP A 68 17.47 9.59 -36.71
N PRO A 69 17.62 8.35 -37.23
CA PRO A 69 18.70 7.42 -36.89
C PRO A 69 20.11 8.04 -36.83
N SER A 70 20.41 9.02 -37.68
CA SER A 70 21.74 9.66 -37.72
C SER A 70 22.00 10.60 -36.54
N ILE A 71 20.96 11.22 -35.98
CA ILE A 71 21.06 12.14 -34.83
C ILE A 71 20.86 11.38 -33.52
N SER A 72 19.95 10.40 -33.52
CA SER A 72 19.59 9.62 -32.33
C SER A 72 20.62 8.54 -31.97
N GLY A 73 21.56 8.20 -32.87
CA GLY A 73 22.61 7.21 -32.62
C GLY A 73 22.07 5.79 -32.39
N ARG A 74 20.79 5.53 -32.67
CA ARG A 74 20.09 4.27 -32.33
C ARG A 74 20.68 3.03 -33.00
N TYR A 75 21.29 3.20 -34.17
CA TYR A 75 21.97 2.12 -34.91
C TYR A 75 23.49 2.30 -34.95
N ALA A 76 24.06 3.20 -34.13
CA ALA A 76 25.51 3.33 -34.04
C ALA A 76 26.10 2.04 -33.48
N GLU A 77 26.97 1.39 -34.25
CA GLU A 77 27.61 0.15 -33.82
C GLU A 77 28.60 0.45 -32.69
N GLY A 78 28.27 0.00 -31.48
CA GLY A 78 29.18 0.09 -30.34
C GLY A 78 30.41 -0.78 -30.56
N VAL A 79 31.57 -0.16 -30.79
CA VAL A 79 32.83 -0.87 -30.93
C VAL A 79 33.31 -1.35 -29.56
N ARG A 80 33.09 -2.64 -29.26
CA ARG A 80 33.73 -3.30 -28.12
C ARG A 80 35.14 -3.76 -28.47
N ARG A 81 36.06 -3.61 -27.51
CA ARG A 81 37.44 -4.07 -27.62
C ARG A 81 37.73 -5.13 -26.57
N ASP A 82 38.56 -6.10 -26.94
CA ASP A 82 39.00 -7.13 -26.01
C ASP A 82 39.79 -6.51 -24.86
N LYS A 83 39.43 -6.87 -23.63
CA LYS A 83 40.06 -6.33 -22.41
C LYS A 83 41.54 -6.72 -22.27
N LYS A 84 41.95 -7.83 -22.89
CA LYS A 84 43.32 -8.37 -22.85
C LYS A 84 44.17 -7.98 -24.06
N THR A 85 43.56 -7.93 -25.25
CA THR A 85 44.26 -7.82 -26.53
C THR A 85 44.04 -6.48 -27.23
N GLY A 86 43.05 -5.68 -26.81
CA GLY A 86 42.75 -4.36 -27.38
C GLY A 86 42.17 -4.38 -28.80
N ALA A 87 42.09 -5.56 -29.43
CA ALA A 87 41.51 -5.76 -30.75
C ALA A 87 40.00 -5.45 -30.76
N ARG A 88 39.49 -4.98 -31.91
CA ARG A 88 38.05 -4.73 -32.10
C ARG A 88 37.36 -6.08 -32.25
N LEU A 89 36.37 -6.36 -31.41
CA LEU A 89 35.55 -7.56 -31.51
C LEU A 89 34.57 -7.44 -32.69
N SER A 90 34.32 -8.56 -33.35
CA SER A 90 33.31 -8.64 -34.41
C SER A 90 31.90 -8.64 -33.83
N LYS A 91 30.91 -8.27 -34.65
CA LYS A 91 29.50 -8.14 -34.25
C LYS A 91 28.91 -9.46 -33.75
N ASP A 92 29.45 -10.60 -34.16
CA ASP A 92 28.95 -11.93 -33.81
C ASP A 92 29.56 -12.48 -32.51
N GLU A 93 30.81 -12.13 -32.20
CA GLU A 93 31.45 -12.42 -30.90
C GLU A 93 30.79 -11.61 -29.76
N ILE A 94 30.34 -10.38 -30.04
CA ILE A 94 29.61 -9.57 -29.05
C ILE A 94 28.24 -10.19 -28.76
N LYS A 95 27.55 -10.74 -29.77
CA LYS A 95 26.25 -11.40 -29.61
C LYS A 95 26.37 -12.73 -28.88
N SER A 96 27.43 -13.50 -29.12
CA SER A 96 27.64 -14.78 -28.42
C SER A 96 27.95 -14.55 -26.94
N LEU A 97 28.75 -13.52 -26.61
CA LEU A 97 28.97 -13.11 -25.22
C LEU A 97 27.69 -12.62 -24.54
N GLN A 98 26.86 -11.82 -25.22
CA GLN A 98 25.57 -11.36 -24.66
C GLN A 98 24.58 -12.51 -24.42
N LYS A 99 24.56 -13.53 -25.29
CA LYS A 99 23.72 -14.72 -25.09
C LYS A 99 24.19 -15.60 -23.94
N GLN A 100 25.49 -15.64 -23.65
CA GLN A 100 26.01 -16.38 -22.49
C GLN A 100 25.79 -15.61 -21.16
N ASP A 101 25.74 -14.28 -21.22
CA ASP A 101 25.46 -13.40 -20.07
C ASP A 101 23.97 -13.09 -19.89
N GLU A 102 23.05 -13.78 -20.57
CA GLU A 102 21.63 -13.79 -20.18
C GLU A 102 21.50 -14.52 -18.83
N LYS A 103 21.88 -13.81 -17.77
CA LYS A 103 21.75 -14.23 -16.39
C LYS A 103 20.32 -14.73 -16.18
N PRO A 104 20.12 -15.84 -15.45
CA PRO A 104 18.78 -16.31 -15.12
C PRO A 104 18.02 -15.12 -14.57
N LYS A 105 16.87 -14.80 -15.20
CA LYS A 105 16.04 -13.64 -14.87
C LYS A 105 15.97 -13.55 -13.35
N GLU A 106 16.55 -12.50 -12.77
CA GLU A 106 16.54 -12.29 -11.33
C GLU A 106 15.11 -12.47 -10.86
N ILE A 107 14.87 -13.58 -10.15
CA ILE A 107 13.61 -13.81 -9.48
C ILE A 107 13.52 -12.62 -8.54
N LYS A 108 12.60 -11.70 -8.84
CA LYS A 108 12.36 -10.54 -7.99
C LYS A 108 11.85 -11.09 -6.67
N LEU A 109 12.75 -11.39 -5.76
CA LEU A 109 12.39 -11.74 -4.40
C LEU A 109 11.69 -10.50 -3.85
N GLU A 110 10.40 -10.64 -3.52
CA GLU A 110 9.61 -9.60 -2.90
C GLU A 110 10.06 -9.44 -1.44
N TRP A 111 11.09 -8.64 -1.21
CA TRP A 111 11.70 -8.46 0.12
C TRP A 111 10.82 -7.67 1.10
N GLY A 112 9.64 -7.20 0.67
CA GLY A 112 8.85 -6.20 1.42
C GLY A 112 7.54 -6.68 2.02
N LYS A 113 7.03 -7.87 1.69
CA LYS A 113 5.71 -8.34 2.19
C LYS A 113 5.90 -9.53 3.11
N GLY A 114 5.52 -9.36 4.37
CA GLY A 114 5.66 -10.40 5.39
C GLY A 114 4.89 -11.68 5.02
N LEU A 115 5.41 -12.83 5.42
CA LEU A 115 4.80 -14.13 5.15
C LEU A 115 3.37 -14.26 5.71
N ALA A 116 3.14 -13.67 6.89
CA ALA A 116 1.81 -13.57 7.50
C ALA A 116 0.83 -12.80 6.61
N GLN A 117 1.26 -11.71 5.97
CA GLN A 117 0.40 -10.90 5.10
C GLN A 117 0.05 -11.63 3.80
N LYS A 118 0.95 -12.47 3.28
CA LYS A 118 0.66 -13.32 2.11
C LYS A 118 -0.41 -14.36 2.45
N ARG A 119 -0.30 -15.00 3.61
CA ARG A 119 -1.29 -15.97 4.10
C ARG A 119 -2.64 -15.35 4.35
N GLU A 120 -2.66 -14.19 5.01
CA GLU A 120 -3.90 -13.48 5.24
C GLU A 120 -4.57 -13.09 3.92
N ALA A 121 -3.78 -12.68 2.92
CA ALA A 121 -4.30 -12.41 1.58
C ALA A 121 -4.82 -13.68 0.88
N GLU A 122 -4.12 -14.80 0.96
CA GLU A 122 -4.53 -16.08 0.37
C GLU A 122 -5.77 -16.64 1.06
N ALA A 123 -5.79 -16.67 2.40
CA ALA A 123 -6.93 -17.08 3.20
C ALA A 123 -8.16 -16.21 2.90
N ARG A 124 -7.97 -14.89 2.80
CA ARG A 124 -9.05 -13.97 2.42
C ARG A 124 -9.57 -14.24 1.00
N LEU A 125 -8.70 -14.60 0.04
CA LEU A 125 -9.15 -14.98 -1.30
C LEU A 125 -9.96 -16.28 -1.27
N GLN A 126 -9.51 -17.29 -0.53
CA GLN A 126 -10.25 -18.54 -0.35
C GLN A 126 -11.60 -18.31 0.33
N GLU A 127 -11.64 -17.50 1.39
CA GLU A 127 -12.89 -17.09 2.06
C GLU A 127 -13.85 -16.39 1.09
N LEU A 128 -13.35 -15.44 0.29
CA LEU A 128 -14.16 -14.76 -0.73
C LEU A 128 -14.68 -15.71 -1.81
N GLU A 129 -13.90 -16.71 -2.23
CA GLU A 129 -14.36 -17.73 -3.18
C GLU A 129 -15.46 -18.60 -2.59
N LEU A 130 -15.32 -19.01 -1.33
CA LEU A 130 -16.35 -19.77 -0.61
C LEU A 130 -17.60 -18.91 -0.37
N GLU A 131 -17.45 -17.63 -0.02
CA GLU A 131 -18.56 -16.70 0.17
C GLU A 131 -19.31 -16.41 -1.13
N LYS A 132 -18.61 -16.30 -2.27
CA LYS A 132 -19.24 -16.17 -3.59
C LYS A 132 -20.13 -17.36 -3.94
N ALA A 133 -19.74 -18.56 -3.51
CA ALA A 133 -20.52 -19.77 -3.74
C ALA A 133 -21.70 -19.92 -2.77
N LYS A 134 -21.66 -19.26 -1.61
CA LYS A 134 -22.72 -19.32 -0.61
C LYS A 134 -23.93 -18.48 -1.03
N PRO A 135 -25.16 -18.97 -0.79
CA PRO A 135 -26.36 -18.17 -1.02
C PRO A 135 -26.39 -16.96 -0.06
N PHE A 136 -26.95 -15.84 -0.53
CA PHE A 136 -27.03 -14.60 0.26
C PHE A 136 -27.80 -14.78 1.58
N ALA A 137 -28.89 -15.56 1.56
CA ALA A 137 -29.67 -15.90 2.73
C ALA A 137 -29.50 -17.38 3.07
N ARG A 138 -29.34 -17.68 4.38
CA ARG A 138 -29.34 -19.06 4.87
C ARG A 138 -30.75 -19.62 4.88
N THR A 139 -30.92 -20.82 4.34
CA THR A 139 -32.19 -21.56 4.36
C THR A 139 -32.27 -22.45 5.60
N ARG A 140 -33.48 -22.95 5.90
CA ARG A 140 -33.69 -23.92 6.98
C ARG A 140 -32.89 -25.22 6.76
N ASP A 141 -32.74 -25.62 5.50
CA ASP A 141 -32.08 -26.88 5.10
C ASP A 141 -30.60 -26.64 4.68
N ASP A 142 -29.91 -25.70 5.33
CA ASP A 142 -28.49 -25.41 5.08
C ASP A 142 -27.58 -26.47 5.75
N ASP A 143 -26.83 -27.22 4.93
CA ASP A 143 -25.92 -28.27 5.38
C ASP A 143 -24.77 -27.74 6.25
N ASP A 144 -24.21 -26.57 5.94
CA ASP A 144 -23.12 -25.96 6.71
C ASP A 144 -23.60 -25.64 8.12
N LEU A 145 -24.79 -25.02 8.24
CA LEU A 145 -25.40 -24.70 9.51
C LEU A 145 -25.71 -25.97 10.32
N ASN A 146 -26.27 -26.99 9.67
CA ASN A 146 -26.56 -28.27 10.30
C ASN A 146 -25.29 -28.93 10.86
N ASN A 147 -24.19 -28.88 10.11
CA ASN A 147 -22.90 -29.41 10.54
C ASN A 147 -22.33 -28.63 11.75
N ILE A 148 -22.42 -27.30 11.74
CA ILE A 148 -22.01 -26.45 12.87
C ILE A 148 -22.81 -26.82 14.14
N LEU A 149 -24.15 -26.93 14.02
CA LEU A 149 -25.02 -27.23 15.16
C LEU A 149 -24.83 -28.64 15.74
N LYS A 150 -24.50 -29.62 14.88
CA LYS A 150 -24.15 -30.99 15.26
C LYS A 150 -22.80 -31.07 15.96
N ASN A 151 -21.82 -30.27 15.51
CA ASN A 151 -20.46 -30.27 16.08
C ASN A 151 -20.35 -29.43 17.36
N ALA A 152 -21.30 -28.54 17.63
CA ALA A 152 -21.31 -27.70 18.82
C ALA A 152 -21.46 -28.55 20.10
N VAL A 153 -20.40 -28.55 20.92
CA VAL A 153 -20.40 -29.17 22.25
C VAL A 153 -21.27 -28.34 23.19
N ARG A 154 -22.26 -28.97 23.82
CA ARG A 154 -23.17 -28.32 24.77
C ARG A 154 -22.74 -28.62 26.20
N TRP A 155 -22.80 -27.60 27.04
CA TRP A 155 -22.53 -27.75 28.47
C TRP A 155 -23.54 -28.70 29.10
N GLY A 156 -23.06 -29.62 29.94
CA GLY A 156 -23.90 -30.59 30.64
C GLY A 156 -24.40 -31.77 29.82
N ASP A 157 -23.90 -31.96 28.58
CA ASP A 157 -24.18 -33.19 27.82
C ASP A 157 -23.36 -34.37 28.40
N PRO A 158 -24.02 -35.41 28.95
CA PRO A 158 -23.32 -36.55 29.53
C PRO A 158 -22.52 -37.35 28.49
N MET A 159 -22.88 -37.27 27.20
CA MET A 159 -22.16 -37.93 26.11
C MET A 159 -21.03 -37.08 25.53
N ALA A 160 -20.88 -35.82 25.98
CA ALA A 160 -19.89 -34.89 25.45
C ALA A 160 -18.49 -35.47 25.50
N HIS A 161 -18.11 -36.23 26.54
CA HIS A 161 -16.77 -36.83 26.65
C HIS A 161 -16.55 -38.06 25.77
N LEU A 162 -17.62 -38.77 25.42
CA LEU A 162 -17.55 -40.01 24.64
C LEU A 162 -17.50 -39.74 23.13
N VAL A 163 -18.18 -38.68 22.67
CA VAL A 163 -18.41 -38.40 21.24
C VAL A 163 -17.58 -37.22 20.72
N LYS A 164 -16.60 -36.69 21.50
CA LYS A 164 -15.72 -35.63 20.99
C LYS A 164 -15.00 -36.13 19.74
N LYS A 165 -15.26 -35.48 18.60
CA LYS A 165 -14.36 -35.59 17.45
C LYS A 165 -12.98 -35.17 17.95
N LYS A 166 -12.01 -36.06 17.85
CA LYS A 166 -10.63 -35.74 18.18
C LYS A 166 -10.24 -34.58 17.26
N HIS A 167 -10.05 -33.40 17.83
CA HIS A 167 -9.32 -32.35 17.13
C HIS A 167 -7.93 -32.91 16.97
N SER A 168 -7.59 -33.38 15.76
CA SER A 168 -6.20 -33.58 15.41
C SER A 168 -5.50 -32.27 15.75
N GLU A 169 -4.42 -32.33 16.55
CA GLU A 169 -3.52 -31.19 16.69
C GLU A 169 -3.35 -30.61 15.29
N VAL A 170 -3.71 -29.33 15.14
CA VAL A 170 -3.64 -28.65 13.85
C VAL A 170 -2.18 -28.76 13.43
N VAL A 171 -1.89 -29.71 12.55
CA VAL A 171 -0.56 -29.86 11.95
C VAL A 171 -0.41 -28.62 11.11
N LEU A 172 0.18 -27.59 11.70
CA LEU A 172 0.51 -26.37 10.99
C LEU A 172 1.41 -26.81 9.83
N PRO A 173 1.01 -26.58 8.57
CA PRO A 173 1.86 -26.92 7.43
C PRO A 173 3.23 -26.28 7.62
N ASP A 174 4.30 -27.06 7.46
CA ASP A 174 5.67 -26.57 7.60
C ASP A 174 5.87 -25.36 6.68
N ILE A 175 6.10 -24.22 7.31
CA ILE A 175 6.18 -22.94 6.63
C ILE A 175 7.43 -22.85 5.72
N GLY A 176 8.43 -23.70 5.98
CA GLY A 176 9.69 -23.80 5.24
C GLY A 176 9.69 -24.82 4.10
N ASP A 177 8.59 -25.56 3.88
CA ASP A 177 8.56 -26.63 2.89
C ASP A 177 8.49 -26.18 1.42
N ASN A 178 8.31 -24.88 1.18
CA ASN A 178 8.20 -24.33 -0.17
C ASN A 178 9.52 -24.49 -0.95
N GLU A 179 9.47 -25.14 -2.12
CA GLU A 179 10.64 -25.40 -2.99
C GLU A 179 11.45 -24.13 -3.28
N ARG A 180 10.75 -23.01 -3.50
CA ARG A 180 11.36 -21.70 -3.76
C ARG A 180 12.15 -21.14 -2.57
N MET A 181 11.78 -21.53 -1.34
CA MET A 181 12.51 -21.14 -0.12
C MET A 181 13.70 -22.06 0.15
N LYS A 182 13.62 -23.34 -0.25
CA LYS A 182 14.75 -24.27 -0.21
C LYS A 182 15.85 -23.82 -1.19
N GLU A 183 15.47 -23.36 -2.39
CA GLU A 183 16.38 -22.81 -3.40
C GLU A 183 17.06 -21.50 -2.99
N SER A 184 16.39 -20.65 -2.19
CA SER A 184 16.96 -19.39 -1.71
C SER A 184 17.89 -19.57 -0.50
N GLY A 185 18.00 -20.79 0.04
CA GLY A 185 18.81 -21.10 1.22
C GLY A 185 18.28 -20.51 2.53
N PHE A 186 17.09 -19.89 2.52
CA PHE A 186 16.47 -19.29 3.70
C PHE A 186 15.53 -20.31 4.38
N ILE A 187 16.02 -20.95 5.44
CA ILE A 187 15.26 -21.92 6.23
C ILE A 187 14.58 -21.20 7.39
N ILE A 188 13.24 -21.20 7.41
CA ILE A 188 12.45 -20.70 8.54
C ILE A 188 12.35 -21.85 9.56
N PRO A 189 12.88 -21.71 10.78
CA PRO A 189 12.75 -22.75 11.80
C PRO A 189 11.29 -22.83 12.26
N GLN A 190 10.63 -23.97 12.03
CA GLN A 190 9.26 -24.23 12.49
C GLN A 190 9.19 -24.63 13.95
N GLU A 191 10.25 -25.25 14.44
CA GLU A 191 10.38 -25.62 15.83
C GLU A 191 11.04 -24.49 16.60
N VAL A 192 10.48 -24.21 17.77
CA VAL A 192 11.08 -23.32 18.75
C VAL A 192 12.52 -23.83 19.06
N PRO A 193 13.58 -23.01 18.85
CA PRO A 193 14.96 -23.46 19.01
C PRO A 193 15.22 -24.12 20.37
N LYS A 194 16.09 -25.13 20.40
CA LYS A 194 16.48 -25.87 21.63
C LYS A 194 16.98 -24.96 22.76
N HIS A 195 17.54 -23.81 22.40
CA HIS A 195 18.09 -22.81 23.32
C HIS A 195 17.19 -21.57 23.50
N SER A 196 15.95 -21.63 23.04
CA SER A 196 14.99 -20.55 23.28
C SER A 196 14.54 -20.56 24.75
N TRP A 197 14.27 -19.37 25.28
CA TRP A 197 13.69 -19.21 26.61
C TRP A 197 12.33 -19.93 26.74
N LEU A 198 11.53 -20.01 25.66
CA LEU A 198 10.30 -20.81 25.59
C LEU A 198 10.50 -22.29 25.89
N LYS A 199 11.60 -22.91 25.42
CA LYS A 199 11.92 -24.32 25.69
C LYS A 199 12.58 -24.52 27.04
N TRP A 200 13.24 -23.49 27.57
CA TRP A 200 13.88 -23.54 28.89
C TRP A 200 12.92 -23.30 30.05
N GLY A 201 11.66 -22.93 29.78
CA GLY A 201 10.65 -22.73 30.82
C GLY A 201 11.04 -21.61 31.79
N LEU A 202 11.88 -20.67 31.37
CA LEU A 202 12.10 -19.44 32.12
C LEU A 202 10.87 -18.57 31.91
N ASP A 203 10.20 -18.19 32.99
CA ASP A 203 9.14 -17.20 32.93
C ASP A 203 9.67 -15.89 32.34
N ALA A 204 8.77 -15.16 31.67
CA ALA A 204 9.10 -13.85 31.15
C ALA A 204 9.66 -12.99 32.29
N ALA A 205 10.79 -12.32 32.04
CA ALA A 205 11.38 -11.45 33.05
C ALA A 205 10.31 -10.48 33.57
N PRO A 206 10.12 -10.39 34.90
CA PRO A 206 9.06 -9.58 35.46
C PRO A 206 9.24 -8.15 34.95
N ASN A 207 8.14 -7.54 34.52
CA ASN A 207 8.18 -6.16 34.10
C ASN A 207 8.74 -5.30 35.25
N GLY A 208 9.64 -4.36 34.93
CA GLY A 208 10.23 -3.46 35.93
C GLY A 208 9.22 -2.55 36.65
N TYR A 209 7.92 -2.72 36.35
CA TYR A 209 6.79 -2.02 36.93
C TYR A 209 6.00 -2.87 37.95
N GLY A 210 6.39 -4.11 38.24
CA GLY A 210 5.75 -4.94 39.27
C GLY A 210 4.29 -5.32 38.95
N ILE A 211 3.90 -5.27 37.68
CA ILE A 211 2.55 -5.59 37.22
C ILE A 211 2.51 -7.05 36.82
N ARG A 212 1.96 -7.91 37.67
CA ARG A 212 1.75 -9.32 37.31
C ARG A 212 0.68 -9.43 36.23
N ALA A 213 0.86 -10.34 35.28
CA ALA A 213 -0.19 -10.68 34.33
C ALA A 213 -1.35 -11.36 35.10
N ALA A 214 -2.59 -11.04 34.75
CA ALA A 214 -3.76 -11.64 35.38
C ALA A 214 -3.80 -13.14 35.07
N GLY A 215 -3.36 -13.98 36.01
CA GLY A 215 -3.31 -15.43 35.86
C GLY A 215 -2.22 -16.15 36.68
N GLU A 216 -1.29 -15.42 37.30
CA GLU A 216 -0.30 -15.97 38.24
C GLU A 216 -0.78 -15.80 39.69
N ASP A 217 -1.38 -16.87 40.26
CA ASP A 217 -1.69 -17.02 41.68
C ASP A 217 -0.54 -17.73 42.43
#